data_AF-A0A5J4ED32-F1
#
_entry.id   AF-A0A5J4ED32-F1
#
_cell.length_a   1.000
_cell.length_b   1.000
_cell.length_c   1.000
_cell.angle_alpha   90.00
_cell.angle_beta   90.00
_cell.angle_gamma   90.00
#
_symmetry.space_group_name_H-M   'P 1'
#
loop_
_entity.id
_entity.type
_entity.pdbx_description
1 polymer ?
#
loop_
_entity_poly.entity_id
_entity_poly.type
_entity_poly.pdbx_seq_one_letter_code
_entity_poly.pdbx_strand_id
1 'polypeptide(L)'
;MLVKFDQFTVLSAVLLGALFSGSVPAQNAGTLDATPAIGGYSPVSYFTKNKAELGSPAFAVEHDGKVYYLASREQVEIFEKNPNKYRPKYWTCPYSLALGKILPLDPTNFKILGENLLLFHLSDDENGLRLWNDSKISEDELMRRAEGHWIRLRF
;
A
#
# COMPACT_ATOMS: atom_id res chain seq x y z
N MET A 1 27.97 47.32 43.22
CA MET A 1 28.32 48.75 42.99
C MET A 1 28.95 48.80 41.59
N LEU A 2 28.18 49.15 40.55
CA LEU A 2 28.12 50.49 39.91
C LEU A 2 29.36 50.68 38.99
N VAL A 3 29.33 50.98 37.68
CA VAL A 3 28.57 51.94 36.82
C VAL A 3 28.90 51.56 35.35
N LYS A 4 27.97 51.19 34.46
CA LYS A 4 27.21 51.97 33.44
C LYS A 4 28.00 52.56 32.23
N PHE A 5 27.43 52.31 31.02
CA PHE A 5 27.14 53.21 29.88
C PHE A 5 28.31 53.79 29.05
N ASP A 6 28.28 53.98 27.71
CA ASP A 6 27.32 53.66 26.64
C ASP A 6 27.92 54.03 25.25
N GLN A 7 27.31 53.49 24.18
CA GLN A 7 27.28 53.89 22.76
C GLN A 7 28.59 54.09 21.96
N PHE A 8 28.71 53.39 20.81
CA PHE A 8 28.79 54.01 19.47
C PHE A 8 28.70 52.92 18.37
N THR A 9 27.51 52.84 17.77
CA THR A 9 27.14 52.54 16.38
C THR A 9 28.19 51.91 15.44
N VAL A 10 27.91 50.73 14.87
CA VAL A 10 28.03 50.49 13.40
C VAL A 10 27.01 49.42 12.94
N LEU A 11 26.34 49.74 11.84
CA LEU A 11 25.43 48.92 11.03
C LEU A 11 25.95 47.51 10.69
N SER A 12 25.05 46.53 10.60
CA SER A 12 24.76 45.80 9.34
C SER A 12 23.68 44.73 9.55
N ALA A 13 22.65 44.81 8.71
CA ALA A 13 21.62 43.80 8.55
C ALA A 13 22.13 42.65 7.66
N VAL A 14 21.82 41.41 8.02
CA VAL A 14 21.84 40.29 7.06
C VAL A 14 20.62 39.40 7.33
N LEU A 15 19.58 39.59 6.51
CA LEU A 15 18.57 38.57 6.25
C LEU A 15 19.22 37.47 5.39
N LEU A 16 19.25 36.23 5.87
CA LEU A 16 19.41 35.06 4.99
C LEU A 16 18.13 34.23 5.05
N GLY A 17 17.31 34.36 4.00
CA GLY A 17 16.24 33.43 3.70
C GLY A 17 16.82 32.15 3.13
N ALA A 18 16.55 31.01 3.76
CA ALA A 18 16.83 29.69 3.21
C ALA A 18 15.64 29.25 2.36
N LEU A 19 15.74 29.43 1.04
CA LEU A 19 14.88 28.76 0.07
C LEU A 19 15.26 27.28 0.03
N PHE A 20 14.50 26.43 0.71
CA PHE A 20 14.58 24.98 0.51
C PHE A 20 13.93 24.63 -0.83
N SER A 21 14.71 24.67 -1.91
CA SER A 21 14.38 23.98 -3.15
C SER A 21 14.58 22.49 -2.95
N GLY A 22 13.57 21.81 -2.40
CA GLY A 22 13.54 20.36 -2.35
C GLY A 22 13.37 19.80 -3.76
N SER A 23 14.45 19.25 -4.32
CA SER A 23 14.39 18.45 -5.54
C SER A 23 13.66 17.14 -5.20
N VAL A 24 12.44 16.94 -5.70
CA VAL A 24 11.79 15.62 -5.68
C VAL A 24 12.62 14.72 -6.60
N PRO A 25 13.21 13.61 -6.12
CA PRO A 25 13.91 12.70 -7.01
C PRO A 25 12.89 12.07 -7.96
N ALA A 26 13.12 12.24 -9.25
CA ALA A 26 12.38 11.52 -10.28
C ALA A 26 12.76 10.04 -10.16
N GLN A 27 11.85 9.24 -9.61
CA GLN A 27 11.99 7.79 -9.57
C GLN A 27 11.93 7.33 -11.03
N ASN A 28 13.07 6.84 -11.54
CA ASN A 28 13.11 6.17 -12.83
C ASN A 28 12.14 4.98 -12.75
N ALA A 29 11.02 5.06 -13.45
CA ALA A 29 10.21 3.89 -13.76
C ALA A 29 11.07 2.99 -14.64
N GLY A 30 11.87 2.14 -13.99
CA GLY A 30 12.74 1.20 -14.64
C GLY A 30 11.92 0.36 -15.62
N THR A 31 12.53 0.06 -16.76
CA THR A 31 12.13 -1.04 -17.63
C THR A 31 12.20 -2.33 -16.83
N LEU A 32 11.16 -2.64 -16.07
CA LEU A 32 11.08 -3.82 -15.24
C LEU A 32 10.20 -4.83 -15.97
N ASP A 33 10.83 -5.84 -16.56
CA ASP A 33 10.20 -7.10 -16.96
C ASP A 33 9.63 -7.88 -15.74
N ALA A 34 9.43 -7.21 -14.60
CA ALA A 34 8.89 -7.77 -13.38
C ALA A 34 7.36 -7.80 -13.47
N THR A 35 6.78 -8.94 -13.10
CA THR A 35 5.32 -9.08 -12.99
C THR A 35 4.80 -8.06 -11.96
N PRO A 36 3.85 -7.17 -12.34
CA PRO A 36 3.35 -6.18 -11.41
C PRO A 36 2.61 -6.83 -10.25
N ALA A 37 2.74 -6.22 -9.07
CA ALA A 37 1.99 -6.61 -7.89
C ALA A 37 0.50 -6.58 -8.18
N ILE A 38 -0.23 -7.54 -7.59
CA ILE A 38 -1.69 -7.64 -7.72
C ILE A 38 -2.11 -7.71 -9.21
N GLY A 39 -1.28 -8.28 -10.09
CA GLY A 39 -1.59 -8.37 -11.52
C GLY A 39 -1.73 -7.02 -12.23
N GLY A 40 -1.16 -5.94 -11.67
CA GLY A 40 -1.23 -4.60 -12.24
C GLY A 40 -2.48 -3.80 -11.85
N TYR A 41 -3.29 -4.28 -10.92
CA TYR A 41 -4.42 -3.53 -10.38
C TYR A 41 -3.96 -2.50 -9.35
N SER A 42 -4.62 -1.34 -9.36
CA SER A 42 -4.31 -0.25 -8.42
C SER A 42 -4.77 -0.60 -7.01
N PRO A 43 -3.85 -0.72 -6.03
CA PRO A 43 -4.21 -0.97 -4.65
C PRO A 43 -5.04 0.18 -4.03
N VAL A 44 -4.85 1.42 -4.49
CA VAL A 44 -5.56 2.60 -3.99
C VAL A 44 -7.03 2.59 -4.41
N SER A 45 -7.34 2.04 -5.58
CA SER A 45 -8.72 1.99 -6.11
C SER A 45 -9.64 1.09 -5.30
N TYR A 46 -9.13 0.02 -4.68
CA TYR A 46 -9.92 -0.80 -3.77
C TYR A 46 -10.47 -0.01 -2.59
N PHE A 47 -9.69 0.95 -2.05
CA PHE A 47 -10.10 1.73 -0.89
C PHE A 47 -10.87 2.99 -1.27
N THR A 48 -10.48 3.68 -2.35
CA THR A 48 -11.05 4.98 -2.72
C THR A 48 -12.28 4.87 -3.61
N LYS A 49 -12.36 3.82 -4.44
CA LYS A 49 -13.43 3.59 -5.41
C LYS A 49 -14.22 2.31 -5.16
N ASN A 50 -13.79 1.49 -4.19
CA ASN A 50 -14.33 0.14 -3.95
C ASN A 50 -14.43 -0.69 -5.24
N LYS A 51 -13.36 -0.65 -6.05
CA LYS A 51 -13.32 -1.31 -7.36
C LYS A 51 -11.93 -1.82 -7.68
N ALA A 52 -11.86 -3.00 -8.29
CA ALA A 52 -10.68 -3.49 -8.99
C ALA A 52 -10.50 -2.68 -10.29
N GLU A 53 -9.56 -1.74 -10.28
CA GLU A 53 -9.22 -0.89 -11.42
C GLU A 53 -7.79 -1.20 -11.86
N LEU A 54 -7.60 -1.43 -13.17
CA LEU A 54 -6.25 -1.60 -13.72
C LEU A 54 -5.46 -0.31 -13.57
N GLY A 55 -4.23 -0.43 -13.07
CA GLY A 55 -3.24 0.63 -13.11
C GLY A 55 -2.54 0.70 -14.46
N SER A 56 -1.57 1.62 -14.55
CA SER A 56 -0.73 1.78 -15.72
C SER A 56 0.76 1.71 -15.34
N PRO A 57 1.63 1.10 -16.17
CA PRO A 57 3.08 1.19 -16.00
C PRO A 57 3.60 2.64 -15.94
N ALA A 58 2.89 3.60 -16.55
CA ALA A 58 3.23 5.02 -16.48
C ALA A 58 3.11 5.63 -15.06
N PHE A 59 2.40 4.94 -14.17
CA PHE A 59 2.21 5.29 -12.76
C PHE A 59 2.72 4.17 -11.85
N ALA A 60 3.84 3.54 -12.22
CA ALA A 60 4.47 2.50 -11.42
C ALA A 60 5.19 3.09 -10.19
N VAL A 61 5.06 2.43 -9.04
CA VAL A 61 5.78 2.74 -7.80
C VAL A 61 6.33 1.45 -7.21
N GLU A 62 7.58 1.45 -6.76
CA GLU A 62 8.18 0.32 -6.06
C GLU A 62 8.00 0.46 -4.54
N HIS A 63 7.56 -0.60 -3.87
CA HIS A 63 7.50 -0.68 -2.41
C HIS A 63 7.70 -2.12 -1.94
N ASP A 64 8.54 -2.34 -0.92
CA ASP A 64 8.91 -3.67 -0.40
C ASP A 64 9.33 -4.68 -1.50
N GLY A 65 10.11 -4.22 -2.49
CA GLY A 65 10.59 -5.05 -3.61
C GLY A 65 9.48 -5.49 -4.58
N LYS A 66 8.34 -4.80 -4.59
CA LYS A 66 7.22 -5.05 -5.50
C LYS A 66 6.86 -3.79 -6.26
N VAL A 67 6.57 -3.96 -7.55
CA VAL A 67 6.12 -2.85 -8.42
C VAL A 67 4.60 -2.80 -8.43
N TYR A 68 4.01 -1.72 -7.93
CA TYR A 68 2.58 -1.46 -7.97
C TYR A 68 2.26 -0.51 -9.12
N TYR A 69 1.21 -0.82 -9.87
CA TYR A 69 0.68 0.09 -10.90
C TYR A 69 -0.51 0.86 -10.34
N LEU A 70 -0.45 2.19 -10.40
CA LEU A 70 -1.54 3.06 -9.96
C LEU A 70 -2.36 3.53 -11.16
N ALA A 71 -3.61 3.96 -10.95
CA ALA A 71 -4.49 4.36 -12.05
C ALA A 71 -4.29 5.84 -12.46
N SER A 72 -3.64 6.65 -11.62
CA SER A 72 -3.36 8.06 -11.89
C SER A 72 -2.18 8.58 -11.07
N ARG A 73 -1.67 9.77 -11.44
CA ARG A 73 -0.66 10.50 -10.66
C ARG A 73 -1.12 10.80 -9.24
N GLU A 74 -2.39 11.17 -9.05
CA GLU A 74 -2.98 11.40 -7.73
C GLU A 74 -2.91 10.13 -6.86
N GLN A 75 -3.18 8.96 -7.44
CA GLN A 75 -3.06 7.71 -6.70
C GLN A 75 -1.62 7.35 -6.33
N VAL A 76 -0.63 7.73 -7.14
CA VAL A 76 0.80 7.62 -6.78
C VAL A 76 1.08 8.40 -5.50
N GLU A 77 0.66 9.66 -5.45
CA GLU A 77 0.85 10.52 -4.27
C GLU A 77 0.12 9.99 -3.03
N ILE A 78 -1.07 9.41 -3.20
CA ILE A 78 -1.82 8.76 -2.12
C ILE A 78 -1.08 7.52 -1.61
N PHE A 79 -0.59 6.68 -2.52
CA PHE A 79 0.09 5.43 -2.19
C PHE A 79 1.41 5.71 -1.45
N GLU A 80 2.23 6.63 -1.94
CA GLU A 80 3.54 6.97 -1.36
C GLU A 80 3.45 7.52 0.07
N LYS A 81 2.33 8.16 0.44
CA LYS A 81 2.11 8.64 1.80
C LYS A 81 1.98 7.52 2.83
N ASN A 82 1.40 6.38 2.45
CA ASN A 82 1.24 5.23 3.34
C ASN A 82 1.09 3.91 2.54
N PRO A 83 2.16 3.41 1.93
CA PRO A 83 2.07 2.26 1.02
C PRO A 83 1.64 0.96 1.73
N ASN A 84 2.00 0.83 3.01
CA ASN A 84 1.63 -0.32 3.85
C ASN A 84 0.12 -0.45 4.09
N LYS A 85 -0.65 0.65 4.00
CA LYS A 85 -2.11 0.62 4.09
C LYS A 85 -2.76 -0.04 2.88
N TYR A 86 -2.19 0.18 1.70
CA TYR A 86 -2.83 -0.16 0.44
C TYR A 86 -2.46 -1.56 -0.07
N ARG A 87 -1.36 -2.13 0.41
CA ARG A 87 -0.96 -3.49 0.02
C ARG A 87 -1.93 -4.57 0.54
N PRO A 88 -2.04 -5.73 -0.13
CA PRO A 88 -2.80 -6.86 0.39
C PRO A 88 -2.25 -7.31 1.74
N LYS A 89 -3.14 -7.67 2.66
CA LYS A 89 -2.78 -8.22 3.97
C LYS A 89 -2.08 -9.59 3.83
N TYR A 90 -2.56 -10.41 2.89
CA TYR A 90 -2.01 -11.72 2.57
C TYR A 90 -1.71 -11.80 1.07
N TRP A 91 -0.68 -12.57 0.71
CA TRP A 91 -0.31 -12.85 -0.68
C TRP A 91 -0.88 -14.18 -1.19
N THR A 92 -1.92 -14.68 -0.54
CA THR A 92 -2.71 -15.86 -0.90
C THR A 92 -4.14 -15.68 -0.40
N CYS A 93 -5.09 -16.47 -0.91
CA CYS A 93 -6.50 -16.35 -0.60
C CYS A 93 -6.77 -16.56 0.91
N PRO A 94 -7.28 -15.56 1.65
CA PRO A 94 -7.48 -15.62 3.10
C PRO A 94 -8.40 -16.75 3.53
N TYR A 95 -9.45 -17.04 2.74
CA TYR A 95 -10.36 -18.14 3.03
C TYR A 95 -9.64 -19.50 2.97
N SER A 96 -8.94 -19.77 1.87
CA SER A 96 -8.15 -21.00 1.73
C SER A 96 -7.05 -21.09 2.79
N LEU A 97 -6.42 -19.95 3.11
CA LEU A 97 -5.38 -19.83 4.11
C LEU A 97 -5.91 -20.16 5.50
N ALA A 98 -7.10 -19.68 5.88
CA ALA A 98 -7.77 -20.05 7.12
C ALA A 98 -8.03 -21.56 7.24
N LEU A 99 -8.16 -22.26 6.10
CA LEU A 99 -8.32 -23.71 6.02
C LEU A 99 -7.00 -24.47 5.84
N GLY A 100 -5.85 -23.78 5.87
CA GLY A 100 -4.52 -24.38 5.75
C GLY A 100 -4.10 -24.71 4.32
N LYS A 101 -4.74 -24.10 3.32
CA LYS A 101 -4.41 -24.25 1.90
C LYS A 101 -3.86 -22.94 1.33
N ILE A 102 -3.09 -23.04 0.25
CA ILE A 102 -2.59 -21.88 -0.51
C ILE A 102 -3.25 -21.94 -1.88
N LEU A 103 -4.05 -20.92 -2.20
CA LEU A 103 -4.62 -20.71 -3.53
C LEU A 103 -4.16 -19.36 -4.10
N PRO A 104 -4.01 -19.27 -5.44
CA PRO A 104 -3.64 -18.01 -6.09
C PRO A 104 -4.74 -16.97 -5.94
N LEU A 105 -4.32 -15.70 -5.99
CA LEU A 105 -5.20 -14.54 -5.86
C LEU A 105 -5.79 -14.13 -7.22
N ASP A 106 -7.06 -13.73 -7.21
CA ASP A 106 -7.68 -12.97 -8.29
C ASP A 106 -7.89 -11.51 -7.82
N PRO A 107 -7.23 -10.52 -8.44
CA PRO A 107 -7.39 -9.10 -8.10
C PRO A 107 -8.82 -8.56 -8.18
N THR A 108 -9.70 -9.21 -8.93
CA THR A 108 -11.10 -8.79 -9.10
C THR A 108 -12.01 -9.32 -8.01
N ASN A 109 -11.57 -10.33 -7.25
CA ASN A 109 -12.32 -10.93 -6.16
C ASN A 109 -11.77 -10.43 -4.80
N PHE A 110 -12.30 -9.33 -4.28
CA PHE A 110 -11.71 -8.67 -3.11
C PHE A 110 -12.75 -8.24 -2.06
N LYS A 111 -12.25 -7.97 -0.85
CA LYS A 111 -13.01 -7.35 0.24
C LYS A 111 -12.10 -6.43 1.05
N ILE A 112 -12.60 -5.27 1.43
CA ILE A 112 -11.99 -4.44 2.47
C ILE A 112 -12.59 -4.85 3.81
N LEU A 113 -11.74 -5.31 4.73
CA LEU A 113 -12.14 -5.70 6.09
C LEU A 113 -11.36 -4.87 7.11
N GLY A 114 -12.03 -3.89 7.71
CA GLY A 114 -11.36 -2.85 8.51
C GLY A 114 -10.39 -2.05 7.65
N GLU A 115 -9.11 -2.07 8.00
CA GLU A 115 -8.05 -1.41 7.22
C GLU A 115 -7.35 -2.36 6.24
N ASN A 116 -7.78 -3.62 6.15
CA ASN A 116 -7.08 -4.64 5.36
C ASN A 116 -7.72 -4.83 3.99
N LEU A 117 -6.88 -4.82 2.95
CA LEU A 117 -7.23 -5.36 1.64
C LEU A 117 -7.07 -6.88 1.64
N LEU A 118 -8.18 -7.59 1.42
CA LEU A 118 -8.22 -9.03 1.22
C LEU A 118 -8.53 -9.34 -0.24
N LEU A 119 -7.67 -10.15 -0.86
CA LEU A 119 -7.85 -10.66 -2.22
C LEU A 119 -8.15 -12.15 -2.15
N PHE A 120 -9.09 -12.64 -2.93
CA PHE A 120 -9.58 -14.01 -2.86
C PHE A 120 -9.28 -14.75 -4.15
N HIS A 121 -9.27 -16.08 -4.06
CA HIS A 121 -9.24 -16.93 -5.24
C HIS A 121 -10.55 -16.81 -6.02
N LEU A 122 -10.47 -16.81 -7.34
CA LEU A 122 -11.60 -16.96 -8.24
C LEU A 122 -11.22 -17.88 -9.40
N SER A 123 -12.08 -18.84 -9.68
CA SER A 123 -12.04 -19.73 -10.83
C SER A 123 -13.47 -20.13 -11.21
N ASP A 124 -13.62 -20.92 -12.27
CA ASP A 124 -14.93 -21.44 -12.71
C ASP A 124 -15.60 -22.30 -11.62
N ASP A 125 -14.79 -23.01 -10.83
CA ASP A 125 -15.26 -23.94 -9.79
C ASP A 125 -15.37 -23.28 -8.41
N GLU A 126 -14.46 -22.37 -8.07
CA GLU A 126 -14.33 -21.84 -6.71
C GLU A 126 -14.31 -20.31 -6.65
N ASN A 127 -15.19 -19.75 -5.82
CA ASN A 127 -15.18 -18.32 -5.46
C ASN A 127 -14.89 -18.18 -3.96
N GLY A 128 -13.66 -17.81 -3.64
CA GLY A 128 -13.18 -17.72 -2.26
C GLY A 128 -13.91 -16.65 -1.43
N LEU A 129 -14.31 -15.53 -2.03
CA LEU A 129 -15.08 -14.48 -1.35
C LEU A 129 -16.51 -14.94 -1.04
N ARG A 130 -17.16 -15.65 -1.98
CA ARG A 130 -18.48 -16.25 -1.74
C ARG A 130 -18.42 -17.24 -0.59
N LEU A 131 -17.45 -18.16 -0.62
CA LEU A 131 -17.25 -19.13 0.46
C LEU A 131 -16.90 -18.47 1.81
N TRP A 132 -16.14 -17.38 1.80
CA TRP A 132 -15.88 -16.56 2.98
C TRP A 132 -17.18 -15.98 3.56
N ASN A 133 -18.00 -15.34 2.73
CA ASN A 133 -19.24 -14.69 3.17
C ASN A 133 -20.32 -15.70 3.59
N ASP A 134 -20.38 -16.86 2.94
CA ASP A 134 -21.35 -17.92 3.23
C ASP A 134 -20.89 -18.83 4.39
N SER A 135 -19.69 -18.60 4.94
CA SER A 135 -19.13 -19.43 6.00
C SER A 135 -19.94 -19.36 7.29
N LYS A 136 -20.05 -20.49 8.00
CA LYS A 136 -20.55 -20.54 9.37
C LYS A 136 -19.52 -20.10 10.41
N ILE A 137 -18.27 -19.89 9.99
CA ILE A 137 -17.18 -19.40 10.83
C ILE A 137 -17.20 -17.87 10.75
N SER A 138 -17.13 -17.19 11.90
CA SER A 138 -17.09 -15.72 11.91
C SER A 138 -15.84 -15.18 11.21
N GLU A 139 -15.94 -13.98 10.64
CA GLU A 139 -14.79 -13.33 9.97
C GLU A 139 -13.59 -13.17 10.92
N ASP A 140 -13.82 -12.88 12.20
CA ASP A 140 -12.76 -12.79 13.20
C ASP A 140 -12.03 -14.13 13.40
N GLU A 141 -12.77 -15.24 13.44
CA GLU A 141 -12.16 -16.57 13.55
C GLU A 141 -11.45 -16.97 12.24
N LEU A 142 -12.02 -16.65 11.07
CA LEU A 142 -11.35 -16.86 9.79
C LEU A 142 -10.04 -16.07 9.72
N MET A 143 -10.05 -14.80 10.13
CA MET A 143 -8.86 -13.96 10.19
C MET A 143 -7.82 -14.50 11.18
N ARG A 144 -8.24 -14.94 12.38
CA ARG A 144 -7.32 -15.57 13.36
C ARG A 144 -6.66 -16.83 12.81
N ARG A 145 -7.42 -17.70 12.14
CA ARG A 145 -6.87 -18.91 11.50
C ARG A 145 -5.92 -18.58 10.37
N ALA A 146 -6.30 -17.64 9.50
CA ALA A 146 -5.48 -17.21 8.38
C ALA A 146 -4.13 -16.64 8.87
N GLU A 147 -4.14 -15.78 9.89
CA GLU A 147 -2.92 -15.22 10.48
C GLU A 147 -2.04 -16.32 11.11
N GLY A 148 -2.64 -17.28 11.83
CA GLY A 148 -1.90 -18.40 12.41
C GLY A 148 -1.20 -19.27 11.36
N HIS A 149 -1.83 -19.50 10.21
CA HIS A 149 -1.21 -20.20 9.09
C HIS A 149 -0.19 -19.33 8.35
N TRP A 150 -0.46 -18.04 8.19
CA TRP A 150 0.45 -17.08 7.56
C TRP A 150 1.80 -17.01 8.27
N ILE A 151 1.80 -16.92 9.60
CA ILE A 151 3.03 -16.85 10.41
C ILE A 151 3.89 -18.10 10.19
N ARG A 152 3.29 -19.27 10.01
CA ARG A 152 4.01 -20.54 9.77
C ARG A 152 4.66 -20.62 8.39
N LEU A 153 4.17 -19.84 7.41
CA LEU A 153 4.70 -19.82 6.05
C LEU A 153 5.88 -18.85 5.89
N ARG A 154 6.17 -18.02 6.91
CA ARG A 154 7.33 -17.12 6.86
C ARG A 154 8.60 -17.91 7.18
N PHE A 155 9.45 -18.03 6.17
CA PHE A 155 10.82 -18.59 6.25
C PHE A 155 11.76 -17.67 7.04
#